data_AF-A0A2N2XJQ7-F1
#
_entry.id   AF-A0A2N2XJQ7-F1
#
_cell.length_a   1.000
_cell.length_b   1.000
_cell.length_c   1.000
_cell.angle_alpha   90.00
_cell.angle_beta   90.00
_cell.angle_gamma   90.00
#
_symmetry.space_group_name_H-M   'P 1'
#
loop_
_entity.id
_entity.type
_entity.pdbx_description
1 polymer ?
#
loop_
_entity_poly.entity_id
_entity_poly.type
_entity_poly.pdbx_seq_one_letter_code
_entity_poly.pdbx_strand_id
1 'polypeptide(L)' 'MELPFAESYKIKMVEPVRRSTREERETWIREAKYNVFKLRADQVYIDLLTDSGT' A
#
# COMPACT_ATOMS: atom_id res chain seq x y z
N MET A 1 -7.23 14.67 23.88
CA MET A 1 -6.56 14.23 22.63
C MET A 1 -6.77 15.38 21.66
N GLU A 2 -5.73 16.15 21.36
CA GLU A 2 -5.83 17.13 20.26
C GLU A 2 -6.09 16.34 18.99
N LEU A 3 -7.16 16.71 18.28
CA LEU A 3 -7.41 16.16 16.96
C LEU A 3 -6.24 16.56 16.07
N PRO A 4 -5.66 15.64 15.28
CA PRO A 4 -4.57 15.99 14.37
C PRO A 4 -5.03 17.06 13.39
N PHE A 5 -4.06 17.83 12.91
CA PHE A 5 -4.26 18.82 11.87
C PHE A 5 -5.03 18.21 10.69
N ALA A 6 -6.15 18.83 10.31
CA ALA A 6 -6.90 18.42 9.13
C ALA A 6 -6.10 18.78 7.87
N GLU A 7 -6.10 17.90 6.87
CA GLU A 7 -5.39 18.12 5.63
C GLU A 7 -5.87 19.42 4.94
N SER A 8 -4.92 20.25 4.47
CA SER A 8 -5.23 21.55 3.80
C SER A 8 -5.69 21.39 2.35
N TYR A 9 -6.22 20.21 2.01
CA TYR A 9 -6.76 19.86 0.71
C TYR A 9 -7.89 18.84 0.89
N LYS A 10 -8.69 18.66 -0.16
CA LYS A 10 -9.72 17.61 -0.21
C LYS A 10 -9.38 16.58 -1.27
N ILE A 11 -9.77 15.33 -1.02
CA ILE A 11 -9.70 14.27 -2.03
C ILE A 11 -10.64 14.65 -3.18
N LYS A 12 -10.08 14.84 -4.38
CA LYS A 12 -10.84 15.12 -5.61
C LYS A 12 -11.00 13.89 -6.49
N MET A 13 -10.01 13.00 -6.46
CA MET A 13 -9.95 11.74 -7.21
C MET A 13 -9.38 10.68 -6.28
N VAL A 14 -9.80 9.43 -6.47
CA VAL A 14 -9.30 8.27 -5.73
C VAL A 14 -8.72 7.25 -6.69
N GLU A 15 -7.75 6.49 -6.22
CA GLU A 15 -7.26 5.29 -6.89
C GLU A 15 -7.77 4.05 -6.13
N PRO A 16 -8.36 3.07 -6.82
CA PRO A 16 -8.81 1.84 -6.17
C PRO A 16 -7.62 0.98 -5.75
N VAL A 17 -7.56 0.65 -4.46
CA VAL A 17 -6.61 -0.33 -3.92
C VAL A 17 -7.33 -1.61 -3.53
N ARG A 18 -6.71 -2.76 -3.80
CA ARG A 18 -7.29 -4.05 -3.45
C ARG A 18 -6.91 -4.44 -2.02
N ARG A 19 -7.91 -4.76 -1.21
CA ARG A 19 -7.68 -5.34 0.12
C ARG A 19 -7.40 -6.84 -0.01
N SER A 20 -6.21 -7.26 0.39
CA SER A 20 -5.81 -8.67 0.42
C SER A 20 -6.17 -9.36 1.74
N THR A 21 -6.33 -10.69 1.69
CA THR A 21 -6.36 -11.52 2.91
C THR A 21 -4.95 -11.79 3.41
N ARG A 22 -4.83 -12.33 4.63
CA ARG A 22 -3.52 -12.68 5.19
C ARG A 22 -2.88 -13.84 4.41
N GLU A 23 -3.65 -14.84 4.05
CA GLU A 23 -3.23 -16.07 3.37
C GLU A 23 -2.67 -15.75 1.98
N GLU A 24 -3.32 -14.84 1.27
CA GLU A 24 -2.84 -14.29 0.01
C GLU A 24 -1.46 -13.61 0.17
N ARG A 25 -1.32 -12.71 1.15
CA ARG A 25 -0.05 -12.01 1.41
C ARG A 25 1.08 -12.98 1.78
N GLU A 26 0.78 -13.98 2.60
CA GLU A 26 1.75 -15.01 2.99
C GLU A 26 2.22 -15.84 1.78
N THR A 27 1.33 -16.07 0.80
CA THR A 27 1.67 -16.77 -0.43
C THR A 27 2.56 -15.90 -1.33
N TRP A 28 2.17 -14.66 -1.60
CA TRP A 28 2.96 -13.77 -2.46
C TRP A 28 4.34 -13.45 -1.88
N ILE A 29 4.44 -13.22 -0.57
CA ILE A 29 5.76 -12.92 0.03
C ILE A 29 6.70 -14.12 -0.01
N ARG A 30 6.16 -15.35 0.11
CA ARG A 30 6.93 -16.60 -0.09
C ARG A 30 7.41 -16.72 -1.53
N GLU A 31 6.54 -16.49 -2.51
CA GLU A 31 6.89 -16.51 -3.94
C GLU A 31 7.93 -15.43 -4.30
N ALA A 32 7.82 -14.25 -3.69
CA ALA A 32 8.77 -13.15 -3.81
C ALA A 32 10.11 -13.41 -3.10
N LYS A 33 10.29 -14.59 -2.46
CA LYS A 33 11.46 -14.94 -1.64
C LYS A 33 11.73 -13.89 -0.56
N TYR A 34 10.65 -13.39 0.05
CA TYR A 34 10.66 -12.38 1.10
C TYR A 34 11.31 -11.04 0.69
N ASN A 35 11.41 -10.77 -0.61
CA ASN A 35 11.87 -9.49 -1.13
C ASN A 35 10.68 -8.65 -1.61
N VAL A 36 10.37 -7.57 -0.88
CA VAL A 36 9.23 -6.69 -1.18
C VAL A 36 9.35 -5.98 -2.53
N PHE A 37 10.57 -5.76 -3.05
CA PHE A 37 10.77 -5.20 -4.41
C PHE A 37 10.26 -6.12 -5.53
N LYS A 38 9.96 -7.38 -5.23
CA LYS A 38 9.45 -8.36 -6.20
C LYS A 38 7.94 -8.52 -6.14
N LEU A 39 7.26 -7.85 -5.21
CA LEU A 39 5.80 -7.83 -5.17
C LEU A 39 5.25 -6.97 -6.30
N ARG A 40 4.10 -7.36 -6.84
CA ARG A 40 3.37 -6.52 -7.79
C ARG A 40 2.59 -5.44 -7.05
N ALA A 41 2.36 -4.28 -7.67
CA ALA A 41 1.62 -3.18 -7.07
C ALA A 41 0.20 -3.59 -6.61
N ASP A 42 -0.49 -4.46 -7.37
CA ASP A 42 -1.83 -4.99 -7.05
C ASP A 42 -1.88 -5.95 -5.84
N GLN A 43 -0.71 -6.30 -5.29
CA GLN A 43 -0.53 -7.12 -4.10
C GLN A 43 -0.26 -6.27 -2.84
N VAL A 44 0.01 -4.98 -3.01
CA VAL A 44 0.35 -4.03 -1.94
C VAL A 44 -0.87 -3.16 -1.64
N TYR A 45 -1.27 -3.06 -0.36
CA TYR A 45 -2.42 -2.26 0.05
C TYR A 45 -2.05 -0.79 0.31
N ILE A 46 -0.89 -0.57 0.94
CA ILE A 46 -0.28 0.75 1.17
C ILE A 46 1.19 0.59 0.79
N ASP A 47 1.66 1.34 -0.20
CA ASP A 47 3.05 1.32 -0.64
C ASP A 47 3.83 2.44 0.03
N LEU A 48 4.91 2.08 0.72
CA LEU A 48 5.83 2.99 1.40
C LEU A 48 7.27 2.76 0.91
N LEU A 49 7.44 2.17 -0.29
CA LEU A 49 8.75 1.78 -0.80
C LEU A 49 9.64 2.98 -1.16
N THR A 50 9.05 4.05 -1.69
CA THR A 50 9.74 5.30 -2.06
C THR A 50 8.76 6.48 -2.10
N ASP A 51 9.27 7.70 -2.02
CA ASP A 51 8.58 8.97 -2.20
C ASP A 51 8.86 9.61 -3.58
N SER A 52 9.63 8.93 -4.44
CA SER A 52 10.02 9.42 -5.75
C SER A 52 8.96 9.15 -6.81
N GLY A 53 8.04 10.09 -7.00
CA GLY A 53 7.07 10.05 -8.11
C GLY A 53 5.98 8.99 -7.98
N THR A 54 5.67 8.59 -6.75
CA THR A 54 4.58 7.68 -6.37
C THR A 54 3.25 8.40 -6.25
#